data_AF-A0A377HQZ9-F1
#
_entry.id   AF-A0A377HQZ9-F1
#
_cell.length_a   1.000
_cell.length_b   1.000
_cell.length_c   1.000
_cell.angle_alpha   90.00
_cell.angle_beta   90.00
_cell.angle_gamma   90.00
#
_symmetry.space_group_name_H-M   'P 1'
#
loop_
_entity.id
_entity.type
_entity.pdbx_description
1 polymer ?
#
loop_
_entity_poly.entity_id
_entity_poly.type
_entity_poly.pdbx_seq_one_letter_code
_entity_poly.pdbx_strand_id
1 'polypeptide(L)'
;MYLALKHTHLMFIALSVTLFIIRFAWRMMDSKMLEKKWVNVVPHVIDTILLGTGVALIFITGFYPFTPQGVWMTEKLTCVLAYIALGFVALKYSQGTMFRLFAFFGALGWVYAAASLAMTKTPHLLG
;
A
#
# COMPACT_ATOMS: atom_id res chain seq x y z
N MET A 1 8.72 10.48 19.95
CA MET A 1 9.26 10.01 18.65
C MET A 1 8.33 9.04 17.94
N TYR A 2 7.92 7.94 18.58
CA TYR A 2 7.01 6.92 17.99
C TYR A 2 5.69 7.49 17.44
N LEU A 3 4.98 8.33 18.20
CA LEU A 3 3.70 8.91 17.77
C LEU A 3 3.83 9.75 16.50
N ALA A 4 4.83 10.63 16.44
CA ALA A 4 5.09 11.46 15.26
C ALA A 4 5.35 10.58 14.03
N LEU A 5 6.26 9.59 14.14
CA LEU A 5 6.55 8.65 13.05
C LEU A 5 5.31 7.84 12.63
N LYS A 6 4.49 7.40 13.58
CA LYS A 6 3.24 6.68 13.29
C LYS A 6 2.26 7.57 12.52
N HIS A 7 2.06 8.81 12.94
CA HIS A 7 1.17 9.75 12.23
C HIS A 7 1.71 10.07 10.84
N THR A 8 3.02 10.31 10.70
CA THR A 8 3.67 10.51 9.40
C THR A 8 3.49 9.30 8.50
N HIS A 9 3.72 8.08 8.99
CA HIS A 9 3.51 6.85 8.23
C HIS A 9 2.06 6.70 7.76
N LEU A 10 1.08 6.94 8.64
CA LEU A 10 -0.35 6.90 8.28
C LEU A 10 -0.72 7.96 7.23
N MET A 11 -0.15 9.16 7.32
CA MET A 11 -0.33 10.21 6.32
C MET A 11 0.20 9.77 4.95
N PHE A 12 1.38 9.15 4.89
CA PHE A 12 1.95 8.64 3.64
C PHE A 12 1.14 7.46 3.08
N ILE A 13 0.56 6.60 3.92
CA ILE A 13 -0.38 5.56 3.47
C ILE A 13 -1.58 6.23 2.79
N ALA A 14 -2.22 7.18 3.46
CA ALA A 14 -3.38 7.87 2.92
C ALA A 14 -3.05 8.54 1.58
N LEU A 15 -1.90 9.21 1.49
CA LEU A 15 -1.44 9.87 0.28
C LEU A 15 -1.15 8.88 -0.86
N SER A 16 -0.51 7.75 -0.59
CA SER A 16 -0.24 6.69 -1.58
C SER A 16 -1.56 6.12 -2.13
N VAL A 17 -2.52 5.81 -1.25
CA VAL A 17 -3.85 5.30 -1.65
C VAL A 17 -4.64 6.34 -2.45
N THR A 18 -4.65 7.60 -2.04
CA THR A 18 -5.31 8.67 -2.79
C THR A 18 -4.74 8.83 -4.19
N LEU A 19 -3.40 8.82 -4.33
CA LEU A 19 -2.76 8.88 -5.63
C LEU A 19 -3.05 7.66 -6.50
N PHE A 20 -3.10 6.47 -5.89
CA PHE A 20 -3.51 5.25 -6.59
C PHE A 20 -4.92 5.38 -7.19
N ILE A 21 -5.89 5.87 -6.40
CA ILE A 21 -7.27 6.09 -6.85
C ILE A 21 -7.34 7.13 -7.98
N ILE A 22 -6.64 8.26 -7.82
CA ILE A 22 -6.59 9.32 -8.86
C ILE A 22 -6.01 8.77 -10.16
N ARG A 23 -4.90 8.03 -10.10
CA ARG A 23 -4.27 7.42 -11.28
C ARG A 23 -5.18 6.39 -11.92
N PHE A 24 -5.89 5.61 -11.12
CA PHE A 24 -6.89 4.67 -11.62
C PHE A 24 -8.03 5.40 -12.37
N ALA A 25 -8.55 6.49 -11.80
CA ALA A 25 -9.56 7.30 -12.46
C ALA A 25 -9.06 7.86 -13.80
N TRP A 26 -7.85 8.44 -13.84
CA TRP A 26 -7.25 8.90 -15.10
C TRP A 26 -7.02 7.77 -16.11
N ARG A 27 -6.73 6.56 -15.64
CA ARG A 27 -6.57 5.36 -16.48
C ARG A 27 -7.89 4.87 -17.06
N MET A 28 -9.00 5.03 -16.34
CA MET A 28 -10.34 4.68 -16.81
C MET A 28 -10.89 5.72 -17.81
N MET A 29 -10.44 6.97 -17.70
CA MET A 29 -10.80 8.06 -18.60
C MET A 29 -9.87 8.19 -19.82
N ASP A 30 -8.88 7.30 -19.96
CA ASP A 30 -7.79 7.40 -20.96
C ASP A 30 -7.19 8.82 -21.05
N SER A 31 -6.98 9.43 -19.89
CA SER A 31 -6.51 10.81 -19.79
C SER A 31 -5.02 10.94 -20.10
N LYS A 32 -4.67 11.96 -20.90
CA LYS A 32 -3.28 12.39 -21.17
C LYS A 32 -2.50 12.78 -19.90
N MET A 33 -3.18 12.92 -18.76
CA MET A 33 -2.53 13.23 -17.49
C MET A 33 -1.54 12.13 -17.05
N LEU A 34 -1.78 10.87 -17.43
CA LEU A 34 -0.87 9.75 -17.12
C LEU A 34 0.50 9.84 -17.81
N GLU A 35 0.59 10.62 -18.88
CA GLU A 35 1.85 10.85 -19.62
C GLU A 35 2.74 11.89 -18.92
N LYS A 36 2.18 12.67 -17.98
CA LYS A 36 2.94 13.70 -17.27
C LYS A 36 3.94 13.05 -16.32
N LYS A 37 5.19 13.52 -16.36
CA LYS A 37 6.30 12.98 -15.55
C LYS A 37 5.99 13.00 -14.05
N TRP A 38 5.36 14.06 -13.54
CA TRP A 38 5.07 14.19 -12.11
C TRP A 38 4.09 13.11 -11.59
N VAL A 39 3.11 12.68 -12.41
CA VAL A 39 2.15 11.62 -12.05
C VAL A 39 2.84 10.27 -11.88
N ASN A 40 3.95 10.07 -12.57
CA ASN A 40 4.72 8.84 -12.48
C ASN A 40 5.80 8.91 -11.37
N VAL A 41 6.35 10.09 -11.07
CA VAL A 41 7.43 10.25 -10.07
C VAL A 41 6.91 10.40 -8.65
N VAL A 42 5.86 11.21 -8.44
CA VAL A 42 5.34 11.54 -7.10
C VAL A 42 4.99 10.28 -6.27
N PRO A 43 4.30 9.27 -6.83
CA PRO A 43 4.00 8.04 -6.10
C PRO A 43 5.26 7.30 -5.64
N HIS A 44 6.32 7.25 -6.46
CA HIS A 44 7.56 6.57 -6.07
C HIS A 44 8.28 7.26 -4.91
N VAL A 45 8.26 8.60 -4.87
CA VAL A 45 8.84 9.36 -3.74
C VAL A 45 8.06 9.06 -2.45
N ILE A 46 6.73 9.09 -2.53
CA ILE A 46 5.85 8.80 -1.41
C ILE A 46 6.02 7.36 -0.92
N ASP A 47 6.07 6.40 -1.83
CA ASP A 47 6.25 4.98 -1.49
C ASP A 47 7.63 4.75 -0.85
N THR A 48 8.68 5.45 -1.30
CA THR A 48 10.01 5.38 -0.66
C THR A 48 9.96 5.89 0.78
N ILE A 49 9.31 7.03 1.03
CA ILE A 49 9.16 7.58 2.38
C ILE A 49 8.25 6.70 3.25
N LEU A 50 7.19 6.15 2.66
CA LEU A 50 6.26 5.23 3.32
C LEU A 50 7.00 3.96 3.80
N LEU A 51 7.80 3.35 2.94
CA LEU A 51 8.61 2.18 3.29
C LEU A 51 9.67 2.54 4.33
N GLY A 52 10.36 3.67 4.15
CA GLY A 52 11.35 4.15 5.12
C GLY A 52 10.77 4.37 6.52
N THR A 53 9.59 4.99 6.61
CA THR A 53 8.88 5.17 7.88
C THR A 53 8.37 3.85 8.47
N GLY A 54 7.97 2.89 7.63
CA GLY A 54 7.61 1.54 8.06
C GLY A 54 8.80 0.78 8.67
N VAL A 55 9.97 0.84 8.03
CA VAL A 55 11.21 0.26 8.54
C VAL A 55 11.63 0.92 9.85
N ALA A 56 11.55 2.26 9.95
CA ALA A 56 11.83 2.97 11.19
C ALA A 56 10.88 2.52 12.33
N LEU A 57 9.60 2.27 12.03
CA LEU A 57 8.64 1.75 13.01
C LEU A 57 8.99 0.33 13.47
N ILE A 58 9.51 -0.53 12.59
CA ILE A 58 10.00 -1.87 12.96
C ILE A 58 11.12 -1.75 13.98
N PHE A 59 12.13 -0.91 13.72
CA PHE A 59 13.26 -0.73 14.66
C PHE A 59 12.82 -0.16 16.02
N ILE A 60 11.86 0.76 16.04
CA ILE A 60 11.37 1.36 17.29
C ILE A 60 10.50 0.40 18.09
N THR A 61 9.68 -0.41 17.41
CA THR A 61 8.73 -1.31 18.08
C THR A 61 9.30 -2.69 18.40
N GLY A 62 10.39 -3.10 17.73
CA GLY A 62 11.02 -4.40 17.91
C GLY A 62 10.24 -5.56 17.27
N PHE A 63 9.16 -5.29 16.53
CA PHE A 63 8.40 -6.34 15.83
C PHE A 63 9.03 -6.67 14.49
N TYR A 64 9.91 -7.67 14.48
CA TYR A 64 10.57 -8.14 13.27
C TYR A 64 9.66 -9.09 12.46
N PRO A 65 9.51 -8.86 11.14
CA PRO A 65 8.82 -9.81 10.27
C PRO A 65 9.60 -11.14 10.20
N PHE A 66 8.91 -12.21 9.82
CA PHE A 66 9.44 -13.58 9.72
C PHE A 66 9.90 -14.20 11.05
N THR A 67 9.41 -13.66 12.17
CA THR A 67 9.64 -14.23 13.51
C THR A 67 8.34 -14.75 14.12
N PRO A 68 8.39 -15.75 15.02
CA PRO A 68 7.19 -16.28 15.68
C PRO A 68 6.37 -15.22 16.46
N GLN A 69 7.04 -14.18 16.96
CA GLN A 69 6.40 -13.07 17.69
C GLN A 69 5.87 -11.97 16.74
N GLY A 70 6.36 -11.95 15.50
CA GLY A 70 6.05 -10.96 14.46
C GLY A 70 5.23 -11.53 13.30
N VAL A 71 4.46 -12.60 13.52
CA VAL A 71 3.61 -13.21 12.46
C VAL A 71 2.64 -12.18 11.87
N TRP A 72 2.00 -11.37 12.73
CA TRP A 72 1.11 -10.29 12.28
C TRP A 72 1.84 -9.22 11.43
N MET A 73 3.11 -8.96 11.70
CA MET A 73 3.95 -8.04 10.92
C MET A 73 4.26 -8.63 9.55
N THR A 74 4.52 -9.95 9.51
CA THR A 74 4.73 -10.70 8.27
C THR A 74 3.48 -10.66 7.40
N GLU A 75 2.31 -10.88 8.00
CA GLU A 75 1.03 -10.79 7.31
C GLU A 75 0.78 -9.37 6.78
N LYS A 76 1.05 -8.35 7.59
CA LYS A 76 0.95 -6.95 7.16
C LYS A 76 1.87 -6.66 5.96
N LEU A 77 3.09 -7.18 5.95
CA LEU A 77 4.01 -7.03 4.82
C LEU A 77 3.46 -7.72 3.57
N THR A 78 2.91 -8.94 3.71
CA THR A 78 2.26 -9.66 2.62
C THR A 78 1.08 -8.87 2.03
N CYS A 79 0.25 -8.23 2.87
CA CYS A 79 -0.82 -7.37 2.41
C CYS A 79 -0.31 -6.19 1.57
N VAL A 80 0.80 -5.56 1.99
CA VAL A 80 1.43 -4.46 1.23
C VAL A 80 1.95 -4.95 -0.11
N LEU A 81 2.59 -6.12 -0.16
CA LEU A 81 3.07 -6.72 -1.41
C LEU A 81 1.91 -7.05 -2.36
N ALA A 82 0.81 -7.62 -1.84
CA ALA A 82 -0.38 -7.91 -2.61
C ALA A 82 -1.04 -6.63 -3.16
N TYR A 83 -1.12 -5.56 -2.36
CA TYR A 83 -1.57 -4.24 -2.80
C TYR A 83 -0.72 -3.72 -3.97
N ILE A 84 0.62 -3.78 -3.87
CA ILE A 84 1.52 -3.30 -4.94
C ILE A 84 1.33 -4.12 -6.23
N ALA A 85 1.26 -5.45 -6.11
CA ALA A 85 1.07 -6.34 -7.25
C ALA A 85 -0.26 -6.07 -7.97
N LEU A 86 -1.37 -5.99 -7.22
CA LEU A 86 -2.68 -5.68 -7.78
C LEU A 86 -2.76 -4.25 -8.32
N GLY A 87 -2.09 -3.29 -7.69
CA GLY A 87 -1.98 -1.92 -8.19
C GLY A 87 -1.25 -1.85 -9.53
N PHE A 88 -0.18 -2.63 -9.71
CA PHE A 88 0.50 -2.78 -11.00
C PHE A 88 -0.43 -3.39 -12.06
N VAL A 89 -1.19 -4.42 -11.69
CA VAL A 89 -2.17 -5.04 -12.60
C VAL A 89 -3.26 -4.05 -13.01
N ALA A 90 -3.82 -3.31 -12.04
CA ALA A 90 -4.89 -2.34 -12.25
C ALA A 90 -4.45 -1.15 -13.12
N LEU A 91 -3.19 -0.72 -13.04
CA LEU A 91 -2.74 0.46 -13.78
C LEU A 91 -2.04 0.13 -15.11
N LYS A 92 -1.20 -0.91 -15.15
CA LYS A 92 -0.30 -1.17 -16.28
C LYS A 92 -0.62 -2.44 -17.09
N TYR A 93 -0.99 -3.53 -16.44
CA TYR A 93 -1.02 -4.85 -17.10
C TYR A 93 -2.41 -5.26 -17.64
N SER A 94 -3.52 -4.79 -17.06
CA SER A 94 -4.84 -5.29 -17.47
C SER A 94 -5.20 -4.90 -18.92
N GLN A 95 -5.52 -5.91 -19.74
CA GLN A 95 -6.06 -5.72 -21.09
C GLN A 95 -7.58 -5.50 -21.10
N GLY A 96 -8.29 -5.93 -20.04
CA GLY A 96 -9.73 -5.75 -19.90
C GLY A 96 -10.12 -4.82 -18.74
N THR A 97 -11.17 -4.02 -18.94
CA THR A 97 -11.72 -3.09 -17.94
C THR A 97 -12.26 -3.81 -16.70
N MET A 98 -12.89 -4.97 -16.87
CA MET A 98 -13.40 -5.77 -15.73
C MET A 98 -12.28 -6.28 -14.83
N PHE A 99 -11.23 -6.88 -15.42
CA PHE A 99 -10.07 -7.34 -14.66
C PHE A 99 -9.35 -6.18 -13.96
N ARG A 100 -9.36 -4.99 -14.59
CA ARG A 100 -8.85 -3.75 -13.99
C ARG A 100 -9.59 -3.37 -12.72
N LEU A 101 -10.92 -3.38 -12.77
CA LEU A 101 -11.78 -3.05 -11.64
C LEU A 101 -11.60 -4.06 -10.51
N PHE A 102 -11.57 -5.37 -10.82
CA PHE A 102 -11.30 -6.39 -9.81
C PHE A 102 -9.93 -6.20 -9.15
N ALA A 103 -8.89 -5.92 -9.93
CA ALA A 103 -7.56 -5.63 -9.37
C ALA A 103 -7.56 -4.36 -8.51
N PHE A 104 -8.30 -3.32 -8.90
CA PHE A 104 -8.44 -2.09 -8.13
C PHE A 104 -9.15 -2.30 -6.79
N PHE A 105 -10.34 -2.91 -6.80
CA PHE A 105 -11.06 -3.20 -5.57
C PHE A 105 -10.32 -4.22 -4.71
N GLY A 106 -9.65 -5.20 -5.32
CA GLY A 106 -8.76 -6.13 -4.62
C GLY A 106 -7.61 -5.40 -3.92
N ALA A 107 -6.93 -4.48 -4.61
CA ALA A 107 -5.86 -3.68 -4.03
C ALA A 107 -6.36 -2.87 -2.80
N LEU A 108 -7.52 -2.23 -2.90
CA LEU A 108 -8.14 -1.53 -1.76
C LEU A 108 -8.50 -2.48 -0.61
N GLY A 109 -8.97 -3.69 -0.92
CA GLY A 109 -9.23 -4.73 0.07
C GLY A 109 -7.97 -5.11 0.86
N TRP A 110 -6.82 -5.24 0.20
CA TRP A 110 -5.54 -5.52 0.87
C TRP A 110 -5.04 -4.35 1.72
N VAL A 111 -5.28 -3.11 1.31
CA VAL A 111 -5.01 -1.93 2.15
C VAL A 111 -5.85 -1.97 3.43
N TYR A 112 -7.14 -2.29 3.30
CA TYR A 112 -8.03 -2.43 4.44
C TYR A 112 -7.61 -3.58 5.37
N ALA A 113 -7.18 -4.72 4.82
CA ALA A 113 -6.66 -5.84 5.59
C ALA A 113 -5.39 -5.44 6.37
N ALA A 114 -4.44 -4.74 5.72
CA ALA A 114 -3.24 -4.22 6.36
C ALA A 114 -3.55 -3.22 7.49
N ALA A 115 -4.58 -2.37 7.30
CA ALA A 115 -5.04 -1.43 8.33
C ALA A 115 -5.67 -2.16 9.52
N SER A 116 -6.51 -3.17 9.25
CA SER A 116 -7.15 -3.99 10.27
C SER A 116 -6.12 -4.74 11.13
N LEU A 117 -5.12 -5.37 10.48
CA LEU A 117 -3.97 -6.00 11.15
C LEU A 117 -3.19 -5.01 12.03
N ALA A 118 -3.01 -3.77 11.58
CA ALA A 118 -2.31 -2.75 12.36
C ALA A 118 -3.10 -2.31 13.60
N MET A 119 -4.43 -2.38 13.57
CA MET A 119 -5.29 -2.03 14.70
C MET A 119 -5.40 -3.17 15.71
N THR A 120 -5.66 -4.39 15.24
CA THR A 120 -5.85 -5.56 16.11
C THR A 120 -4.53 -6.12 16.62
N LYS A 121 -3.43 -5.98 15.84
CA LYS A 121 -2.13 -6.64 16.07
C LYS A 121 -2.24 -8.16 16.25
N THR A 122 -3.30 -8.75 15.72
CA THR A 122 -3.54 -10.19 15.70
C THR A 122 -3.41 -10.67 14.26
N PRO A 123 -2.60 -11.71 13.97
CA PRO A 123 -2.62 -12.33 12.65
C PRO A 123 -4.01 -12.93 12.40
N HIS A 124 -4.51 -12.82 11.18
CA HIS A 124 -5.81 -13.37 10.78
C HIS A 124 -5.67 -14.54 9.81
N LEU A 125 -4.61 -14.54 8.99
CA LEU A 125 -4.37 -15.57 7.97
C LEU A 125 -3.21 -16.52 8.31
N LEU A 126 -2.20 -16.04 9.03
CA LEU A 126 -0.99 -16.81 9.34
C LEU A 126 -0.92 -17.32 10.79
N GLY A 127 -2.00 -17.17 11.57
CA GLY A 127 -2.08 -17.45 13.00
C GLY A 127 -3.22 -18.37 13.39
#